data_AF-A0A7C0W8P6-F1
#
_entry.id   AF-A0A7C0W8P6-F1
#
_cell.length_a   1.000
_cell.length_b   1.000
_cell.length_c   1.000
_cell.angle_alpha   90.00
_cell.angle_beta   90.00
_cell.angle_gamma   90.00
#
_symmetry.space_group_name_H-M   'P 1'
#
loop_
_entity.id
_entity.type
_entity.pdbx_description
1 polymer ?
#
loop_
_entity_poly.entity_id
_entity_poly.type
_entity_poly.pdbx_seq_one_letter_code
_entity_poly.pdbx_strand_id
1 'polypeptide(L)'
;ALVLSPTRELAIQVSEEINSLKGKRKLSIVPVYGGQSIELQLRSLKKGVDVVVGTPGRILDHIRRRTLMLGKISFLVLDEADEMLNMGFLEDVREIMDNTGPEKRTMLFSATMPNEIMQIAKRYMFEYEVFKVTRGQLTVSKTDQIYFEVSAADKFEALCRIIDIEEKFYGLVFCRTKIDVDTVANHLVERGYDADALHGDLSQDQREKILNKFKKRRINILVATDVAARGIDVQDLTHVINYALPQDPESYVHRIGRTGRAGKEGTAITFITPQEYKKLQYIQRSAKTDIRKAKLPRVKDVIKIKKRRIRANLEAIVKSQPQENYLEMSRGLLQNNDPENILAALLQHSFQDELDVGSYTEIADVVVDTKGKTRLFVTQGKKDGLTPKKLVSFIKDKCGMPNSRIGDIQVLDKFSFVTLPFHDAEILLSHFKKRKGPGPFITKAKKRSPR
;
A
#
# COMPACT_ATOMS: atom_id res chain seq x y z
N ALA A 1 16.23 -11.95 28.38
CA ALA A 1 15.01 -12.11 27.58
C ALA A 1 15.37 -12.23 26.11
N LEU A 2 14.57 -12.95 25.33
CA LEU A 2 14.70 -13.02 23.87
C LEU A 2 13.41 -12.51 23.22
N VAL A 3 13.54 -11.62 22.25
CA VAL A 3 12.44 -11.18 21.37
C VAL A 3 12.81 -11.57 19.94
N LEU A 4 11.95 -12.34 19.28
CA LEU A 4 12.09 -12.70 17.88
C LEU A 4 11.21 -11.77 17.03
N SER A 5 11.79 -11.20 15.99
CA SER A 5 11.11 -10.34 15.03
C SER A 5 11.43 -10.79 13.59
N PRO A 6 10.49 -10.73 12.64
CA PRO A 6 10.69 -11.19 11.27
C PRO A 6 11.75 -10.41 10.49
N THR A 7 11.86 -9.10 10.73
CA THR A 7 12.76 -8.22 9.99
C THR A 7 13.80 -7.56 10.88
N ARG A 8 14.87 -7.09 10.24
CA ARG A 8 16.00 -6.43 10.92
C ARG A 8 15.55 -5.09 11.46
N GLU A 9 14.78 -4.38 10.66
CA GLU A 9 14.21 -3.08 10.94
C GLU A 9 13.33 -3.15 12.20
N LEU A 10 12.45 -4.16 12.28
CA LEU A 10 11.62 -4.36 13.46
C LEU A 10 12.46 -4.73 14.69
N ALA A 11 13.49 -5.56 14.54
CA ALA A 11 14.39 -5.89 15.65
C ALA A 11 15.13 -4.65 16.21
N ILE A 12 15.56 -3.74 15.34
CA ILE A 12 16.16 -2.45 15.74
C ILE A 12 15.12 -1.59 16.46
N GLN A 13 13.93 -1.43 15.88
CA GLN A 13 12.84 -0.64 16.46
C GLN A 13 12.46 -1.11 17.85
N VAL A 14 12.21 -2.41 18.00
CA VAL A 14 11.84 -2.99 19.30
C VAL A 14 12.97 -2.79 20.30
N SER A 15 14.23 -2.87 19.88
CA SER A 15 15.37 -2.57 20.76
C SER A 15 15.41 -1.11 21.19
N GLU A 16 15.19 -0.17 20.25
CA GLU A 16 15.13 1.27 20.53
C GLU A 16 13.98 1.62 21.47
N GLU A 17 12.81 1.02 21.26
CA GLU A 17 11.62 1.25 22.07
C GLU A 17 11.78 0.67 23.49
N ILE A 18 12.32 -0.55 23.64
CA ILE A 18 12.66 -1.07 24.97
C ILE A 18 13.69 -0.16 25.65
N ASN A 19 14.62 0.41 24.88
CA ASN A 19 15.62 1.32 25.41
C ASN A 19 15.03 2.68 25.82
N SER A 20 13.98 3.19 25.15
CA SER A 20 13.26 4.40 25.54
C SER A 20 12.45 4.16 26.83
N LEU A 21 11.88 2.97 26.99
CA LEU A 21 11.03 2.58 28.11
C LEU A 21 11.80 2.15 29.37
N LYS A 22 13.12 1.86 29.27
CA LYS A 22 13.90 1.36 30.43
C LYS A 22 14.10 2.39 31.55
N GLY A 23 13.87 3.68 31.29
CA GLY A 23 14.06 4.76 32.24
C GLY A 23 15.48 4.78 32.81
N LYS A 24 15.61 4.74 34.15
CA LYS A 24 16.91 4.75 34.85
C LYS A 24 17.57 3.37 35.01
N ARG A 25 16.93 2.29 34.55
CA ARG A 25 17.45 0.93 34.71
C ARG A 25 18.65 0.72 33.79
N LYS A 26 19.72 0.14 34.32
CA LYS A 26 20.90 -0.24 33.54
C LYS A 26 20.66 -1.58 32.83
N LEU A 27 19.79 -1.58 31.83
CA LEU A 27 19.57 -2.73 30.95
C LEU A 27 20.44 -2.63 29.70
N SER A 28 21.12 -3.73 29.39
CA SER A 28 21.84 -3.99 28.15
C SER A 28 20.90 -4.67 27.15
N ILE A 29 20.59 -3.95 26.08
CA ILE A 29 19.68 -4.38 25.01
C ILE A 29 20.48 -4.41 23.72
N VAL A 30 20.49 -5.55 23.02
CA VAL A 30 21.27 -5.72 21.78
C VAL A 30 20.38 -6.27 20.68
N PRO A 31 20.27 -5.57 19.53
CA PRO A 31 19.64 -6.12 18.36
C PRO A 31 20.61 -7.08 17.64
N VAL A 32 20.12 -8.25 17.23
CA VAL A 32 20.91 -9.34 16.62
C VAL A 32 20.24 -9.78 15.32
N TYR A 33 20.82 -9.37 14.20
CA TYR A 33 20.22 -9.59 12.88
C TYR A 33 21.26 -9.82 11.77
N GLY A 34 20.80 -10.35 10.63
CA GLY A 34 21.66 -10.60 9.46
C GLY A 34 22.18 -9.32 8.79
N GLY A 35 23.24 -9.39 7.98
CA GLY A 35 23.74 -8.24 7.21
C GLY A 35 24.63 -7.25 7.95
N GLN A 36 24.67 -7.30 9.29
CA GLN A 36 25.70 -6.65 10.11
C GLN A 36 26.86 -7.63 10.37
N SER A 37 28.06 -7.09 10.61
CA SER A 37 29.23 -7.87 11.03
C SER A 37 28.93 -8.69 12.29
N ILE A 38 29.12 -10.01 12.19
CA ILE A 38 28.94 -10.92 13.32
C ILE A 38 29.92 -10.62 14.45
N GLU A 39 31.13 -10.11 14.15
CA GLU A 39 32.13 -9.78 15.15
C GLU A 39 31.67 -8.69 16.12
N LEU A 40 30.92 -7.69 15.61
CA LEU A 40 30.34 -6.64 16.45
C LEU A 40 29.27 -7.23 17.39
N GLN A 41 28.47 -8.17 16.89
CA GLN A 41 27.47 -8.87 17.70
C GLN A 41 28.13 -9.76 18.75
N LEU A 42 29.20 -10.49 18.40
CA LEU A 42 29.99 -11.29 19.34
C LEU A 42 30.60 -10.45 20.46
N ARG A 43 31.19 -9.31 20.13
CA ARG A 43 31.75 -8.38 21.13
C ARG A 43 30.67 -7.87 22.08
N SER A 44 29.47 -7.58 21.56
CA SER A 44 28.34 -7.08 22.36
C SER A 44 27.79 -8.17 23.28
N LEU A 45 27.57 -9.38 22.77
CA LEU A 45 27.10 -10.53 23.55
C LEU A 45 28.09 -10.95 24.64
N LYS A 46 29.39 -10.90 24.36
CA LYS A 46 30.45 -11.26 25.34
C LYS A 46 30.47 -10.35 26.58
N LYS A 47 29.99 -9.10 26.46
CA LYS A 47 29.91 -8.15 27.60
C LYS A 47 28.80 -8.50 28.60
N GLY A 48 27.89 -9.40 28.25
CA GLY A 48 26.68 -9.67 29.01
C GLY A 48 25.53 -8.78 28.53
N VAL A 49 24.38 -9.41 28.27
CA VAL A 49 23.19 -8.77 27.69
C VAL A 49 21.95 -9.27 28.42
N ASP A 50 21.07 -8.33 28.78
CA ASP A 50 19.82 -8.63 29.48
C ASP A 50 18.69 -8.96 28.49
N VAL A 51 18.65 -8.26 27.35
CA VAL A 51 17.63 -8.41 26.31
C VAL A 51 18.28 -8.52 24.94
N VAL A 52 17.99 -9.62 24.24
CA VAL A 52 18.33 -9.78 22.83
C VAL A 52 17.05 -9.66 22.01
N VAL A 53 17.06 -8.80 21.00
CA VAL A 53 15.98 -8.70 20.01
C VAL A 53 16.56 -9.09 18.66
N GLY A 54 15.99 -10.05 17.93
CA GLY A 54 16.67 -10.50 16.72
C GLY A 54 15.84 -11.27 15.72
N THR A 55 16.41 -11.38 14.52
CA THR A 55 15.82 -12.15 13.42
C THR A 55 16.15 -13.63 13.57
N PRO A 56 15.22 -14.57 13.31
CA PRO A 56 15.40 -16.00 13.55
C PRO A 56 16.73 -16.57 13.02
N GLY A 57 17.01 -16.38 11.72
CA GLY A 57 18.22 -16.93 11.12
C GLY A 57 19.54 -16.49 11.79
N ARG A 58 19.66 -15.23 12.23
CA ARG A 58 20.87 -14.76 12.92
C ARG A 58 20.95 -15.24 14.37
N ILE A 59 19.82 -15.25 15.07
CA ILE A 59 19.76 -15.82 16.43
C ILE A 59 20.20 -17.28 16.40
N LEU A 60 19.71 -18.03 15.42
CA LEU A 60 20.06 -19.43 15.25
C LEU A 60 21.54 -19.65 14.94
N ASP A 61 22.14 -18.81 14.09
CA ASP A 61 23.59 -18.80 13.84
C ASP A 61 24.38 -18.59 15.15
N HIS A 62 23.95 -17.67 16.02
CA HIS A 62 24.59 -17.45 17.33
C HIS A 62 24.43 -18.63 18.30
N ILE A 63 23.28 -19.30 18.30
CA ILE A 63 23.03 -20.53 19.08
C ILE A 63 23.95 -21.64 18.61
N ARG A 64 24.00 -21.90 17.30
CA ARG A 64 24.85 -22.95 16.69
C ARG A 64 26.34 -22.73 16.98
N ARG A 65 26.77 -21.46 17.00
CA ARG A 65 28.15 -21.06 17.39
C ARG A 65 28.40 -21.07 18.90
N ARG A 66 27.39 -21.35 19.73
CA ARG A 66 27.44 -21.31 21.21
C ARG A 66 27.83 -19.94 21.76
N THR A 67 27.48 -18.88 21.04
CA THR A 67 27.78 -17.49 21.42
C THR A 67 26.60 -16.79 22.08
N LEU A 68 25.42 -17.38 21.96
CA LEU A 68 24.21 -16.99 22.67
C LEU A 68 23.63 -18.23 23.37
N MET A 69 23.50 -18.16 24.69
CA MET A 69 22.94 -19.25 25.51
C MET A 69 21.53 -18.87 25.96
N LEU A 70 20.54 -19.67 25.58
CA LEU A 70 19.12 -19.39 25.86
C LEU A 70 18.51 -20.22 27.00
N GLY A 71 19.29 -21.11 27.63
CA GLY A 71 18.79 -22.02 28.66
C GLY A 71 18.21 -21.37 29.91
N LYS A 72 18.58 -20.10 30.20
CA LYS A 72 18.15 -19.36 31.41
C LYS A 72 17.30 -18.11 31.11
N ILE A 73 16.69 -18.02 29.93
CA ILE A 73 15.82 -16.87 29.63
C ILE A 73 14.51 -16.97 30.42
N SER A 74 14.09 -15.89 31.07
CA SER A 74 12.79 -15.83 31.75
C SER A 74 11.64 -15.43 30.82
N PHE A 75 11.95 -14.80 29.68
CA PHE A 75 10.97 -14.28 28.73
C PHE A 75 11.38 -14.59 27.30
N LEU A 76 10.40 -15.10 26.54
CA LEU A 76 10.48 -15.29 25.10
C LEU A 76 9.28 -14.59 24.44
N VAL A 77 9.54 -13.69 23.50
CA VAL A 77 8.51 -12.96 22.77
C VAL A 77 8.64 -13.28 21.28
N LEU A 78 7.54 -13.62 20.63
CA LEU A 78 7.45 -13.71 19.17
C LEU A 78 6.59 -12.53 18.72
N ASP A 79 7.19 -11.60 17.99
CA ASP A 79 6.51 -10.44 17.42
C ASP A 79 6.30 -10.61 15.91
N GLU A 80 5.16 -10.16 15.39
CA GLU A 80 4.71 -10.38 14.00
C GLU A 80 4.90 -11.86 13.55
N ALA A 81 4.34 -12.81 14.31
CA ALA A 81 4.58 -14.24 14.12
C ALA A 81 4.07 -14.78 12.76
N ASP A 82 2.93 -14.29 12.29
CA ASP A 82 2.41 -14.52 10.93
C ASP A 82 3.40 -14.12 9.83
N GLU A 83 4.13 -13.02 10.01
CA GLU A 83 5.14 -12.60 9.05
C GLU A 83 6.39 -13.49 9.07
N MET A 84 6.78 -14.02 10.22
CA MET A 84 7.84 -15.04 10.29
C MET A 84 7.47 -16.31 9.51
N LEU A 85 6.19 -16.71 9.52
CA LEU A 85 5.69 -17.80 8.68
C LEU A 85 5.78 -17.45 7.19
N ASN A 86 5.32 -16.26 6.79
CA ASN A 86 5.34 -15.80 5.40
C ASN A 86 6.75 -15.74 4.80
N MET A 87 7.75 -15.45 5.63
CA MET A 87 9.17 -15.39 5.24
C MET A 87 9.86 -16.76 5.26
N GLY A 88 9.16 -17.82 5.68
CA GLY A 88 9.71 -19.18 5.74
C GLY A 88 10.60 -19.45 6.96
N PHE A 89 10.55 -18.60 8.00
CA PHE A 89 11.38 -18.76 9.20
C PHE A 89 10.78 -19.72 10.24
N LEU A 90 9.69 -20.42 9.92
CA LEU A 90 8.96 -21.23 10.89
C LEU A 90 9.83 -22.34 11.51
N GLU A 91 10.66 -23.00 10.71
CA GLU A 91 11.57 -24.04 11.22
C GLU A 91 12.68 -23.44 12.07
N ASP A 92 13.26 -22.30 11.67
CA ASP A 92 14.26 -21.59 12.47
C ASP A 92 13.69 -21.19 13.84
N VAL A 93 12.45 -20.69 13.87
CA VAL A 93 11.76 -20.33 15.12
C VAL A 93 11.59 -21.56 16.01
N ARG A 94 11.16 -22.70 15.46
CA ARG A 94 11.04 -23.95 16.24
C ARG A 94 12.37 -24.39 16.82
N GLU A 95 13.43 -24.39 16.03
CA GLU A 95 14.79 -24.76 16.48
C GLU A 95 15.28 -23.82 17.60
N ILE A 96 15.01 -22.52 17.49
CA ILE A 96 15.32 -21.56 18.56
C ILE A 96 14.53 -21.90 19.83
N MET A 97 13.23 -22.15 19.73
CA MET A 97 12.37 -22.46 20.87
C MET A 97 12.79 -23.77 21.56
N ASP A 98 13.20 -24.79 20.80
CA ASP A 98 13.72 -26.06 21.34
C ASP A 98 15.04 -25.86 22.13
N ASN A 99 15.80 -24.80 21.84
CA ASN A 99 17.03 -24.45 22.57
C ASN A 99 16.80 -23.55 23.80
N THR A 100 15.54 -23.28 24.18
CA THR A 100 15.20 -22.46 25.35
C THR A 100 14.79 -23.32 26.56
N GLY A 101 15.06 -22.82 27.78
CA GLY A 101 14.67 -23.53 29.01
C GLY A 101 13.15 -23.66 29.18
N PRO A 102 12.66 -24.68 29.93
CA PRO A 102 11.22 -24.90 30.12
C PRO A 102 10.56 -23.81 30.99
N GLU A 103 11.27 -23.28 31.99
CA GLU A 103 10.78 -22.24 32.89
C GLU A 103 10.93 -20.84 32.27
N LYS A 104 9.98 -20.48 31.40
CA LYS A 104 9.94 -19.15 30.77
C LYS A 104 8.51 -18.71 30.49
N ARG A 105 8.28 -17.40 30.51
CA ARG A 105 7.03 -16.81 30.03
C ARG A 105 7.14 -16.55 28.53
N THR A 106 6.29 -17.21 27.75
CA THR A 106 6.20 -17.01 26.30
C THR A 106 5.04 -16.06 25.97
N MET A 107 5.28 -15.09 25.11
CA MET A 107 4.27 -14.19 24.56
C MET A 107 4.33 -14.22 23.03
N LEU A 108 3.18 -14.29 22.37
CA LEU A 108 3.07 -14.34 20.92
C LEU A 108 2.13 -13.23 20.45
N PHE A 109 2.65 -12.35 19.60
CA PHE A 109 1.93 -11.26 18.96
C PHE A 109 1.87 -11.51 17.46
N SER A 110 0.67 -11.37 16.90
CA SER A 110 0.42 -11.62 15.48
C SER A 110 -0.83 -10.89 15.03
N ALA A 111 -0.83 -10.34 13.81
CA ALA A 111 -2.01 -9.68 13.26
C ALA A 111 -3.06 -10.71 12.81
N THR A 112 -2.60 -11.86 12.33
CA THR A 112 -3.41 -13.03 11.98
C THR A 112 -2.93 -14.30 12.69
N MET A 113 -3.81 -15.29 12.82
CA MET A 113 -3.51 -16.55 13.53
C MET A 113 -3.79 -17.74 12.60
N PRO A 114 -2.92 -17.98 11.59
CA PRO A 114 -3.03 -19.18 10.76
C PRO A 114 -2.73 -20.44 11.58
N ASN A 115 -3.11 -21.61 11.05
CA ASN A 115 -3.04 -22.88 11.79
C ASN A 115 -1.61 -23.22 12.25
N GLU A 116 -0.61 -22.88 11.45
CA GLU A 116 0.81 -23.10 11.70
C GLU A 116 1.29 -22.32 12.93
N ILE A 117 0.85 -21.07 13.10
CA ILE A 117 1.13 -20.24 14.27
C ILE A 117 0.39 -20.76 15.50
N MET A 118 -0.87 -21.17 15.33
CA MET A 118 -1.64 -21.82 16.40
C MET A 118 -0.98 -23.12 16.89
N GLN A 119 -0.34 -23.88 16.00
CA GLN A 119 0.40 -25.08 16.38
C GLN A 119 1.65 -24.75 17.20
N ILE A 120 2.38 -23.68 16.86
CA ILE A 120 3.50 -23.20 17.68
C ILE A 120 3.02 -22.81 19.07
N ALA A 121 1.95 -22.02 19.17
CA ALA A 121 1.39 -21.61 20.46
C ALA A 121 1.03 -22.83 21.31
N LYS A 122 0.31 -23.82 20.75
CA LYS A 122 -0.08 -25.04 21.46
C LYS A 122 1.10 -25.90 21.91
N ARG A 123 2.17 -25.97 21.12
CA ARG A 123 3.33 -26.83 21.42
C ARG A 123 4.27 -26.20 22.43
N TYR A 124 4.46 -24.89 22.37
CA TYR A 124 5.54 -24.21 23.09
C TYR A 124 5.07 -23.24 24.19
N MET A 125 3.77 -22.95 24.26
CA MET A 125 3.19 -22.15 25.34
C MET A 125 2.40 -23.07 26.27
N PHE A 126 2.85 -23.18 27.53
CA PHE A 126 2.10 -23.84 28.58
C PHE A 126 0.97 -22.90 29.05
N GLU A 127 -0.25 -23.42 29.24
CA GLU A 127 -1.46 -22.68 29.69
C GLU A 127 -1.50 -21.20 29.27
N TYR A 128 -1.87 -20.92 28.01
CA TYR A 128 -1.90 -19.56 27.46
C TYR A 128 -3.32 -18.99 27.39
N GLU A 129 -3.42 -17.69 27.64
CA GLU A 129 -4.63 -16.91 27.42
C GLU A 129 -4.62 -16.27 26.03
N VAL A 130 -5.75 -16.34 25.33
CA VAL A 130 -5.90 -15.72 24.01
C VAL A 130 -6.59 -14.37 24.13
N PHE A 131 -5.81 -13.31 24.03
CA PHE A 131 -6.32 -11.96 23.92
C PHE A 131 -6.58 -11.62 22.46
N LYS A 132 -7.82 -11.84 22.02
CA LYS A 132 -8.26 -11.39 20.71
C LYS A 132 -8.86 -10.00 20.81
N VAL A 133 -8.15 -9.02 20.27
CA VAL A 133 -8.78 -7.73 19.97
C VAL A 133 -9.82 -8.00 18.88
N THR A 134 -11.10 -8.08 19.29
CA THR A 134 -12.20 -8.11 18.33
C THR A 134 -12.04 -6.87 17.49
N ARG A 135 -11.83 -7.02 16.18
CA ARG A 135 -11.79 -5.91 15.22
C ARG A 135 -13.15 -5.20 15.25
N GLY A 136 -13.44 -4.43 16.29
CA GLY A 136 -14.26 -3.23 16.14
C GLY A 136 -13.54 -2.45 15.07
N GLN A 137 -14.23 -2.25 13.94
CA GLN A 137 -13.76 -1.61 12.71
C GLN A 137 -12.27 -1.30 12.74
N LEU A 138 -11.43 -2.12 12.06
CA LEU A 138 -10.06 -1.72 11.73
C LEU A 138 -10.12 -0.22 11.45
N THR A 139 -9.23 0.53 12.10
CA THR A 139 -9.05 1.99 12.06
C THR A 139 -8.73 2.52 10.64
N VAL A 140 -9.23 1.84 9.61
CA VAL A 140 -9.43 2.30 8.24
C VAL A 140 -10.49 3.41 8.17
N SER A 141 -11.27 3.65 9.23
CA SER A 141 -12.34 4.67 9.20
C SER A 141 -11.83 6.10 8.90
N LYS A 142 -10.52 6.36 9.02
CA LYS A 142 -9.90 7.66 8.70
C LYS A 142 -9.00 7.65 7.45
N THR A 143 -8.84 6.51 6.78
CA THR A 143 -8.06 6.42 5.55
C THR A 143 -9.00 6.38 4.35
N ASP A 144 -8.97 7.43 3.52
CA ASP A 144 -9.70 7.45 2.26
C ASP A 144 -9.01 6.50 1.27
N GLN A 145 -9.70 5.43 0.90
CA GLN A 145 -9.16 4.40 0.04
C GLN A 145 -9.74 4.54 -1.36
N ILE A 146 -8.85 4.82 -2.30
CA ILE A 146 -9.21 5.03 -3.70
C ILE A 146 -8.47 4.05 -4.59
N TYR A 147 -9.10 3.68 -5.70
CA TYR A 147 -8.41 2.99 -6.77
C TYR A 147 -8.56 3.71 -8.10
N PHE A 148 -7.50 3.64 -8.90
CA PHE A 148 -7.48 4.06 -10.28
C PHE A 148 -7.27 2.85 -11.18
N GLU A 149 -8.08 2.79 -12.24
CA GLU A 149 -7.90 1.81 -13.30
C GLU A 149 -6.99 2.41 -14.36
N VAL A 150 -5.79 1.84 -14.49
CA VAL A 150 -4.70 2.35 -15.32
C VAL A 150 -4.05 1.21 -16.09
N SER A 151 -3.67 1.46 -17.33
CA SER A 151 -2.84 0.52 -18.06
C SER A 151 -1.46 0.43 -17.40
N ALA A 152 -0.73 -0.66 -17.63
CA ALA A 152 0.61 -0.81 -17.05
C ALA A 152 1.59 0.28 -17.52
N ALA A 153 1.46 0.72 -18.78
CA ALA A 153 2.29 1.78 -19.36
C ALA A 153 2.00 3.15 -18.73
N ASP A 154 0.75 3.41 -18.35
CA ASP A 154 0.32 4.72 -17.83
C ASP A 154 0.50 4.87 -16.31
N LYS A 155 0.88 3.81 -15.60
CA LYS A 155 1.01 3.84 -14.13
C LYS A 155 1.99 4.90 -13.63
N PHE A 156 3.11 5.08 -14.32
CA PHE A 156 4.12 6.04 -13.92
C PHE A 156 3.63 7.48 -14.10
N GLU A 157 3.00 7.76 -15.22
CA GLU A 157 2.40 9.06 -15.51
C GLU A 157 1.25 9.35 -14.53
N ALA A 158 0.43 8.35 -14.21
CA ALA A 158 -0.61 8.46 -13.19
C ALA A 158 -0.05 8.78 -11.80
N LEU A 159 1.08 8.18 -11.43
CA LEU A 159 1.79 8.47 -10.18
C LEU A 159 2.22 9.93 -10.11
N CYS A 160 2.86 10.44 -11.17
CA CYS A 160 3.32 11.84 -11.26
C CYS A 160 2.16 12.82 -11.07
N ARG A 161 1.05 12.64 -11.80
CA ARG A 161 -0.11 13.52 -11.73
C ARG A 161 -0.74 13.58 -10.33
N ILE A 162 -0.72 12.47 -9.60
CA ILE A 162 -1.21 12.40 -8.22
C ILE A 162 -0.29 13.17 -7.29
N ILE A 163 1.03 12.96 -7.41
CA ILE A 163 2.02 13.67 -6.59
C ILE A 163 1.91 15.19 -6.83
N ASP A 164 1.80 15.62 -8.08
CA ASP A 164 1.76 17.04 -8.44
C ASP A 164 0.54 17.77 -7.90
N ILE A 165 -0.61 17.10 -7.86
CA ILE A 165 -1.87 17.69 -7.39
C ILE A 165 -1.88 17.86 -5.87
N GLU A 166 -1.20 16.97 -5.16
CA GLU A 166 -1.14 16.98 -3.70
C GLU A 166 -0.07 17.98 -3.22
N GLU A 167 -0.49 18.99 -2.44
CA GLU A 167 0.40 20.07 -1.99
C GLU A 167 1.47 19.61 -1.00
N LYS A 168 1.12 18.64 -0.15
CA LYS A 168 1.99 18.12 0.90
C LYS A 168 2.18 16.62 0.75
N PHE A 169 2.46 16.19 -0.48
CA PHE A 169 2.71 14.77 -0.74
C PHE A 169 3.90 14.30 0.11
N TYR A 170 3.62 13.38 1.03
CA TYR A 170 4.61 12.67 1.82
C TYR A 170 4.13 11.23 1.93
N GLY A 171 4.79 10.32 1.22
CA GLY A 171 4.19 9.02 0.98
C GLY A 171 5.12 7.90 0.57
N LEU A 172 4.59 6.69 0.71
CA LEU A 172 5.26 5.43 0.42
C LEU A 172 4.62 4.77 -0.81
N VAL A 173 5.43 4.44 -1.81
CA VAL A 173 5.01 3.83 -3.07
C VAL A 173 5.44 2.36 -3.08
N PHE A 174 4.47 1.46 -3.04
CA PHE A 174 4.70 0.02 -3.00
C PHE A 174 4.73 -0.60 -4.40
N CYS A 175 5.90 -1.14 -4.74
CA CYS A 175 6.12 -1.91 -5.96
C CYS A 175 6.24 -3.41 -5.66
N ARG A 176 6.12 -4.24 -6.70
CA ARG A 176 6.15 -5.71 -6.55
C ARG A 176 7.58 -6.23 -6.47
N THR A 177 8.44 -5.79 -7.38
CA THR A 177 9.81 -6.30 -7.49
C THR A 177 10.82 -5.21 -7.15
N LYS A 178 12.04 -5.62 -6.80
CA LYS A 178 13.17 -4.70 -6.59
C LYS A 178 13.50 -3.89 -7.84
N ILE A 179 13.39 -4.51 -9.02
CA ILE A 179 13.63 -3.85 -10.31
C ILE A 179 12.59 -2.74 -10.53
N ASP A 180 11.32 -3.01 -10.22
CA ASP A 180 10.27 -1.98 -10.29
C ASP A 180 10.55 -0.82 -9.33
N VAL A 181 11.07 -1.11 -8.13
CA VAL A 181 11.42 -0.08 -7.13
C VAL A 181 12.50 0.85 -7.70
N ASP A 182 13.59 0.29 -8.19
CA ASP A 182 14.70 1.08 -8.75
C ASP A 182 14.26 1.88 -9.98
N THR A 183 13.50 1.25 -10.89
CA THR A 183 13.02 1.90 -12.11
C THR A 183 12.10 3.07 -11.78
N VAL A 184 11.12 2.87 -10.89
CA VAL A 184 10.17 3.93 -10.52
C VAL A 184 10.87 5.06 -9.76
N ALA A 185 11.79 4.73 -8.84
CA ALA A 185 12.53 5.75 -8.10
C ALA A 185 13.43 6.58 -9.02
N ASN A 186 14.17 5.95 -9.93
CA ASN A 186 15.03 6.66 -10.87
C ASN A 186 14.23 7.57 -11.81
N HIS A 187 13.13 7.08 -12.38
CA HIS A 187 12.27 7.92 -13.22
C HIS A 187 11.64 9.08 -12.43
N LEU A 188 11.31 8.90 -11.15
CA LEU A 188 10.84 10.01 -10.31
C LEU A 188 11.94 11.07 -10.12
N VAL A 189 13.17 10.64 -9.85
CA VAL A 189 14.32 11.57 -9.72
C VAL A 189 14.61 12.29 -11.04
N GLU A 190 14.57 11.59 -12.18
CA GLU A 190 14.71 12.19 -13.51
C GLU A 190 13.63 13.23 -13.82
N ARG A 191 12.42 13.04 -13.28
CA ARG A 191 11.31 14.01 -13.36
C ARG A 191 11.41 15.13 -12.31
N GLY A 192 12.47 15.16 -11.51
CA GLY A 192 12.71 16.22 -10.51
C GLY A 192 12.02 16.01 -9.17
N TYR A 193 11.50 14.81 -8.87
CA TYR A 193 10.91 14.51 -7.57
C TYR A 193 11.96 14.05 -6.56
N ASP A 194 11.80 14.45 -5.28
CA ASP A 194 12.64 14.00 -4.18
C ASP A 194 12.28 12.57 -3.73
N ALA A 195 12.72 11.58 -4.52
CA ALA A 195 12.45 10.17 -4.31
C ALA A 195 13.73 9.36 -4.04
N ASP A 196 13.59 8.23 -3.33
CA ASP A 196 14.66 7.26 -3.12
C ASP A 196 14.08 5.83 -3.06
N ALA A 197 14.91 4.82 -3.31
CA ALA A 197 14.53 3.42 -3.44
C ALA A 197 14.84 2.62 -2.17
N LEU A 198 13.96 1.68 -1.79
CA LEU A 198 14.19 0.80 -0.63
C LEU A 198 13.76 -0.65 -0.91
N HIS A 199 14.72 -1.54 -1.11
CA HIS A 199 14.49 -2.94 -1.44
C HIS A 199 15.57 -3.87 -0.82
N GLY A 200 15.42 -5.18 -1.07
CA GLY A 200 16.21 -6.28 -0.48
C GLY A 200 17.72 -6.23 -0.71
N ASP A 201 18.17 -5.66 -1.83
CA ASP A 201 19.57 -5.74 -2.27
C ASP A 201 20.44 -4.60 -1.72
N LEU A 202 19.82 -3.57 -1.12
CA LEU A 202 20.57 -2.46 -0.53
C LEU A 202 21.36 -2.92 0.69
N SER A 203 22.59 -2.43 0.80
CA SER A 203 23.39 -2.60 2.02
C SER A 203 22.71 -1.91 3.21
N GLN A 204 23.01 -2.39 4.41
CA GLN A 204 22.43 -1.83 5.64
C GLN A 204 22.72 -0.34 5.78
N ASP A 205 23.95 0.09 5.51
CA ASP A 205 24.35 1.50 5.58
C ASP A 205 23.57 2.36 4.58
N GLN A 206 23.28 1.84 3.38
CA GLN A 206 22.44 2.53 2.41
C GLN A 206 21.00 2.66 2.92
N ARG A 207 20.42 1.57 3.44
CA ARG A 207 19.06 1.58 4.00
C ARG A 207 18.92 2.62 5.10
N GLU A 208 19.84 2.64 6.07
CA GLU A 208 19.81 3.60 7.18
C GLU A 208 19.96 5.04 6.71
N LYS A 209 20.82 5.31 5.71
CA LYS A 209 20.94 6.64 5.09
C LYS A 209 19.63 7.08 4.45
N ILE A 210 18.99 6.21 3.67
CA ILE A 210 17.74 6.51 2.94
C ILE A 210 16.60 6.75 3.93
N LEU A 211 16.43 5.87 4.91
CA LEU A 211 15.43 6.03 5.98
C LEU A 211 15.65 7.32 6.75
N ASN A 212 16.90 7.69 7.07
CA ASN A 212 17.21 8.95 7.73
C ASN A 212 16.87 10.17 6.86
N LYS A 213 17.13 10.14 5.54
CA LYS A 213 16.69 11.21 4.63
C LYS A 213 15.18 11.36 4.64
N PHE A 214 14.45 10.23 4.58
CA PHE A 214 12.98 10.23 4.53
C PHE A 214 12.37 10.69 5.87
N LYS A 215 12.88 10.22 7.01
CA LYS A 215 12.46 10.69 8.35
C LYS A 215 12.70 12.20 8.53
N LYS A 216 13.82 12.71 8.00
CA LYS A 216 14.16 14.15 8.03
C LYS A 216 13.44 14.97 6.93
N ARG A 217 12.54 14.35 6.15
CA ARG A 217 11.82 14.97 5.02
C ARG A 217 12.74 15.64 3.98
N ARG A 218 13.96 15.14 3.83
CA ARG A 218 14.85 15.54 2.70
C ARG A 218 14.42 14.90 1.39
N ILE A 219 13.71 13.77 1.49
CA ILE A 219 12.96 13.15 0.41
C ILE A 219 11.54 13.00 0.89
N ASN A 220 10.58 13.14 -0.02
CA ASN A 220 9.15 13.09 0.28
C ASN A 220 8.45 11.84 -0.28
N ILE A 221 9.13 11.12 -1.18
CA ILE A 221 8.66 9.88 -1.76
C ILE A 221 9.65 8.76 -1.45
N LEU A 222 9.16 7.68 -0.84
CA LEU A 222 9.93 6.45 -0.68
C LEU A 222 9.30 5.37 -1.55
N VAL A 223 10.07 4.77 -2.46
CA VAL A 223 9.60 3.65 -3.28
C VAL A 223 10.13 2.36 -2.68
N ALA A 224 9.27 1.40 -2.37
CA ALA A 224 9.68 0.21 -1.63
C ALA A 224 8.97 -1.09 -2.04
N THR A 225 9.59 -2.23 -1.72
CA THR A 225 8.93 -3.53 -1.71
C THR A 225 8.28 -3.81 -0.36
N ASP A 226 7.34 -4.75 -0.29
CA ASP A 226 6.72 -5.18 0.97
C ASP A 226 7.75 -5.58 2.03
N VAL A 227 8.75 -6.37 1.63
CA VAL A 227 9.78 -6.88 2.54
C VAL A 227 10.61 -5.75 3.14
N ALA A 228 10.95 -4.75 2.33
CA ALA A 228 11.77 -3.63 2.79
C ALA A 228 10.95 -2.60 3.59
N ALA A 229 9.65 -2.53 3.35
CA ALA A 229 8.73 -1.62 4.01
C ALA A 229 8.19 -2.09 5.37
N ARG A 230 8.34 -3.39 5.68
CA ARG A 230 7.97 -3.97 6.97
C ARG A 230 8.90 -3.51 8.07
N GLY A 231 8.33 -3.12 9.21
CA GLY A 231 9.11 -2.58 10.31
C GLY A 231 9.78 -1.23 9.99
N ILE A 232 9.31 -0.46 9.02
CA ILE A 232 9.75 0.94 8.87
C ILE A 232 8.97 1.82 9.84
N ASP A 233 9.69 2.56 10.69
CA ASP A 233 9.14 3.58 11.60
C ASP A 233 9.06 4.90 10.83
N VAL A 234 8.17 4.94 9.84
CA VAL A 234 7.81 6.20 9.22
C VAL A 234 6.33 6.40 9.48
N GLN A 235 6.09 7.24 10.47
CA GLN A 235 4.76 7.59 10.95
C GLN A 235 4.24 8.79 10.15
N ASP A 236 2.92 9.00 10.19
CA ASP A 236 2.26 10.18 9.65
C ASP A 236 2.47 10.43 8.15
N LEU A 237 2.51 9.36 7.35
CA LEU A 237 2.41 9.49 5.90
C LEU A 237 1.05 10.09 5.52
N THR A 238 1.06 11.06 4.62
CA THR A 238 -0.17 11.60 4.03
C THR A 238 -0.76 10.64 2.99
N HIS A 239 0.12 9.91 2.30
CA HIS A 239 -0.25 9.08 1.17
C HIS A 239 0.45 7.72 1.22
N VAL A 240 -0.30 6.67 0.89
CA VAL A 240 0.26 5.35 0.56
C VAL A 240 -0.21 4.98 -0.84
N ILE A 241 0.71 4.68 -1.74
CA ILE A 241 0.40 4.32 -3.12
C ILE A 241 0.77 2.86 -3.37
N ASN A 242 -0.22 2.01 -3.61
CA ASN A 242 -0.03 0.68 -4.17
C ASN A 242 0.15 0.79 -5.69
N TYR A 243 1.39 1.00 -6.13
CA TYR A 243 1.74 1.01 -7.56
C TYR A 243 1.50 -0.36 -8.20
N ALA A 244 1.78 -1.42 -7.43
CA ALA A 244 1.36 -2.78 -7.72
C ALA A 244 0.34 -3.28 -6.69
N LEU A 245 -0.75 -3.88 -7.16
CA LEU A 245 -1.76 -4.49 -6.28
C LEU A 245 -1.10 -5.60 -5.44
N PRO A 246 -1.28 -5.60 -4.10
CA PRO A 246 -0.73 -6.64 -3.22
C PRO A 246 -1.28 -8.03 -3.57
N GLN A 247 -0.58 -9.08 -3.10
CA GLN A 247 -0.96 -10.46 -3.40
C GLN A 247 -2.18 -10.92 -2.60
N ASP A 248 -2.25 -10.48 -1.35
CA ASP A 248 -3.24 -10.90 -0.38
C ASP A 248 -3.85 -9.70 0.38
N PRO A 249 -4.99 -9.89 1.07
CA PRO A 249 -5.67 -8.83 1.81
C PRO A 249 -4.91 -8.35 3.05
N GLU A 250 -4.04 -9.17 3.65
CA GLU A 250 -3.30 -8.82 4.87
C GLU A 250 -2.21 -7.81 4.54
N SER A 251 -1.43 -8.10 3.48
CA SER A 251 -0.48 -7.17 2.88
C SER A 251 -1.15 -5.83 2.55
N TYR A 252 -2.36 -5.83 1.97
CA TYR A 252 -3.09 -4.59 1.70
C TYR A 252 -3.33 -3.76 2.98
N VAL A 253 -3.83 -4.40 4.04
CA VAL A 253 -4.08 -3.73 5.33
C VAL A 253 -2.78 -3.22 5.96
N HIS A 254 -1.69 -3.98 5.90
CA HIS A 254 -0.37 -3.57 6.42
C HIS A 254 0.21 -2.37 5.68
N ARG A 255 0.02 -2.30 4.34
CA ARG A 255 0.46 -1.17 3.53
C ARG A 255 -0.31 0.10 3.85
N ILE A 256 -1.65 0.05 3.75
CA ILE A 256 -2.48 1.25 3.98
C ILE A 256 -2.44 1.70 5.44
N GLY A 257 -2.15 0.77 6.34
CA GLY A 257 -1.93 1.06 7.76
C GLY A 257 -0.68 1.92 8.02
N ARG A 258 0.10 2.33 7.00
CA ARG A 258 1.20 3.31 7.14
C ARG A 258 0.74 4.77 7.08
N THR A 259 -0.52 5.02 6.71
CA THR A 259 -1.18 6.34 6.75
C THR A 259 -2.41 6.31 7.68
N GLY A 260 -3.00 7.46 7.98
CA GLY A 260 -4.23 7.56 8.78
C GLY A 260 -4.06 7.22 10.27
N ARG A 261 -2.85 7.35 10.83
CA ARG A 261 -2.54 7.07 12.24
C ARG A 261 -2.72 8.32 13.13
N ALA A 262 -2.83 8.09 14.44
CA ALA A 262 -2.94 9.15 15.47
C ALA A 262 -4.05 10.20 15.23
N GLY A 263 -5.12 9.81 14.54
CA GLY A 263 -6.29 10.65 14.32
C GLY A 263 -6.22 11.58 13.09
N LYS A 264 -5.12 11.57 12.34
CA LYS A 264 -4.94 12.31 11.08
C LYS A 264 -5.63 11.60 9.92
N GLU A 265 -6.09 12.38 8.94
CA GLU A 265 -6.60 11.85 7.67
C GLU A 265 -5.44 11.40 6.78
N GLY A 266 -5.67 10.34 6.00
CA GLY A 266 -4.69 9.76 5.11
C GLY A 266 -5.33 9.19 3.85
N THR A 267 -4.60 9.16 2.75
CA THR A 267 -5.11 8.65 1.47
C THR A 267 -4.34 7.42 1.04
N ALA A 268 -5.07 6.32 0.83
CA ALA A 268 -4.52 5.08 0.28
C ALA A 268 -4.97 4.91 -1.16
N ILE A 269 -4.02 4.98 -2.09
CA ILE A 269 -4.26 4.95 -3.53
C ILE A 269 -3.82 3.59 -4.07
N THR A 270 -4.64 2.95 -4.89
CA THR A 270 -4.31 1.67 -5.50
C THR A 270 -4.44 1.71 -7.01
N PHE A 271 -3.37 1.40 -7.72
CA PHE A 271 -3.40 1.22 -9.16
C PHE A 271 -3.75 -0.22 -9.51
N ILE A 272 -4.75 -0.38 -10.38
CA ILE A 272 -5.13 -1.67 -10.92
C ILE A 272 -5.17 -1.62 -12.44
N THR A 273 -4.80 -2.73 -13.06
CA THR A 273 -5.17 -2.99 -14.46
C THR A 273 -6.59 -3.59 -14.52
N PRO A 274 -7.26 -3.56 -15.69
CA PRO A 274 -8.59 -4.18 -15.84
C PRO A 274 -8.62 -5.66 -15.45
N GLN A 275 -7.52 -6.39 -15.64
CA GLN A 275 -7.39 -7.80 -15.30
C GLN A 275 -7.29 -8.05 -13.78
N GLU A 276 -6.72 -7.10 -13.04
CA GLU A 276 -6.53 -7.16 -11.59
C GLU A 276 -7.81 -6.83 -10.81
N TYR A 277 -8.88 -6.39 -11.49
CA TYR A 277 -10.14 -5.99 -10.87
C TYR A 277 -10.77 -7.08 -9.98
N LYS A 278 -10.74 -8.35 -10.41
CA LYS A 278 -11.26 -9.48 -9.62
C LYS A 278 -10.49 -9.65 -8.30
N LYS A 279 -9.17 -9.41 -8.35
CA LYS A 279 -8.30 -9.53 -7.19
C LYS A 279 -8.53 -8.37 -6.22
N LEU A 280 -8.75 -7.16 -6.74
CA LEU A 280 -9.18 -6.02 -5.91
C LEU A 280 -10.50 -6.32 -5.19
N GLN A 281 -11.51 -6.87 -5.89
CA GLN A 281 -12.78 -7.24 -5.26
C GLN A 281 -12.61 -8.29 -4.16
N TYR A 282 -11.69 -9.25 -4.34
CA TYR A 282 -11.36 -10.22 -3.30
C TYR A 282 -10.75 -9.53 -2.06
N ILE A 283 -9.79 -8.64 -2.26
CA ILE A 283 -9.18 -7.83 -1.18
C ILE A 283 -10.25 -7.02 -0.45
N GLN A 284 -11.10 -6.30 -1.20
CA GLN A 284 -12.16 -5.45 -0.65
C GLN A 284 -13.14 -6.25 0.25
N ARG A 285 -13.59 -7.43 -0.20
CA ARG A 285 -14.48 -8.30 0.57
C ARG A 285 -13.80 -8.89 1.82
N SER A 286 -12.56 -9.35 1.68
CA SER A 286 -11.81 -9.99 2.77
C SER A 286 -11.39 -9.00 3.85
N ALA A 287 -10.95 -7.81 3.44
CA ALA A 287 -10.60 -6.71 4.34
C ALA A 287 -11.85 -5.98 4.89
N LYS A 288 -13.05 -6.28 4.38
CA LYS A 288 -14.32 -5.62 4.73
C LYS A 288 -14.23 -4.09 4.64
N THR A 289 -13.55 -3.61 3.60
CA THR A 289 -13.32 -2.20 3.35
C THR A 289 -14.07 -1.77 2.09
N ASP A 290 -14.31 -0.46 1.92
CA ASP A 290 -14.76 0.08 0.64
C ASP A 290 -13.61 0.84 -0.01
N ILE A 291 -13.36 0.54 -1.28
CA ILE A 291 -12.29 1.19 -2.06
C ILE A 291 -12.99 1.86 -3.23
N ARG A 292 -13.14 3.19 -3.17
CA ARG A 292 -13.92 3.93 -4.16
C ARG A 292 -13.14 4.07 -5.46
N LYS A 293 -13.82 3.91 -6.60
CA LYS A 293 -13.23 4.21 -7.92
C LYS A 293 -13.07 5.72 -8.07
N ALA A 294 -11.86 6.18 -8.39
CA ALA A 294 -11.60 7.55 -8.74
C ALA A 294 -11.18 7.67 -10.21
N LYS A 295 -11.31 8.87 -10.78
CA LYS A 295 -10.79 9.20 -12.12
C LYS A 295 -9.50 9.95 -11.98
N LEU A 296 -8.51 9.59 -12.81
CA LEU A 296 -7.26 10.32 -12.82
C LEU A 296 -7.50 11.77 -13.24
N PRO A 297 -6.81 12.73 -12.60
CA PRO A 297 -6.80 14.10 -13.05
C PRO A 297 -6.23 14.21 -14.47
N ARG A 298 -6.82 15.11 -15.27
CA ARG A 298 -6.30 15.40 -16.61
C ARG A 298 -5.11 16.34 -16.50
N VAL A 299 -4.23 16.34 -17.51
CA VAL A 299 -3.06 17.24 -17.55
C VAL A 299 -3.45 18.69 -17.35
N LYS A 300 -4.56 19.13 -17.99
CA LYS A 300 -5.10 20.50 -17.81
C LYS A 300 -5.43 20.83 -16.35
N ASP A 301 -5.93 19.85 -15.59
CA ASP A 301 -6.29 20.02 -14.18
C ASP A 301 -5.02 20.11 -13.31
N VAL A 302 -4.00 19.29 -13.62
CA VAL A 302 -2.68 19.33 -12.97
C VAL A 302 -2.00 20.68 -13.17
N ILE A 303 -1.89 21.13 -14.43
CA ILE A 303 -1.27 22.43 -14.77
C ILE A 303 -2.02 23.59 -14.11
N LYS A 304 -3.35 23.54 -14.07
CA LYS A 304 -4.16 24.56 -13.38
C LYS A 304 -3.83 24.62 -11.88
N ILE A 305 -3.65 23.47 -11.23
CA ILE A 305 -3.29 23.39 -9.82
C ILE A 305 -1.86 23.89 -9.58
N LYS A 306 -0.90 23.53 -10.44
CA LYS A 306 0.48 24.06 -10.39
C LYS A 306 0.51 25.58 -10.52
N LYS A 307 -0.17 26.15 -11.52
CA LYS A 307 -0.30 27.61 -11.69
C LYS A 307 -0.88 28.29 -10.45
N ARG A 308 -1.92 27.69 -9.84
CA ARG A 308 -2.51 28.20 -8.60
C ARG A 308 -1.51 28.18 -7.43
N ARG A 309 -0.68 27.12 -7.31
CA ARG A 309 0.35 27.00 -6.27
C ARG A 309 1.45 28.05 -6.44
N ILE A 310 1.97 28.20 -7.67
CA ILE A 310 2.96 29.23 -8.00
C ILE A 310 2.43 30.62 -7.61
N ARG A 311 1.19 30.93 -8.00
CA ARG A 311 0.54 32.19 -7.65
C ARG A 311 0.43 32.38 -6.13
N ALA A 312 -0.03 31.37 -5.39
CA ALA A 312 -0.17 31.46 -3.94
C ALA A 312 1.18 31.68 -3.23
N ASN A 313 2.26 31.02 -3.70
CA ASN A 313 3.61 31.21 -3.19
C ASN A 313 4.12 32.64 -3.45
N LEU A 314 3.94 33.15 -4.66
CA LEU A 314 4.31 34.53 -5.00
C LEU A 314 3.53 35.55 -4.18
N GLU A 315 2.21 35.36 -4.01
CA GLU A 315 1.38 36.23 -3.15
C GLU A 315 1.84 36.21 -1.69
N ALA A 316 2.30 35.07 -1.18
CA ALA A 316 2.85 34.97 0.17
C ALA A 316 4.18 35.75 0.30
N ILE A 317 5.08 35.66 -0.68
CA ILE A 317 6.35 36.39 -0.70
C ILE A 317 6.11 37.90 -0.77
N VAL A 318 5.18 38.33 -1.62
CA VAL A 318 4.79 39.76 -1.74
C VAL A 318 4.26 40.28 -0.40
N LYS A 319 3.45 39.49 0.32
CA LYS A 319 2.95 39.85 1.66
C LYS A 319 4.06 39.96 2.70
N SER A 320 5.10 39.12 2.63
CA SER A 320 6.25 39.20 3.53
C SER A 320 7.24 40.33 3.21
N GLN A 321 6.96 41.13 2.17
CA GLN A 321 7.85 42.11 1.55
C GLN A 321 9.13 41.49 0.96
N PRO A 322 9.38 41.67 -0.36
CA PRO A 322 10.66 41.29 -0.96
C PRO A 322 11.84 42.03 -0.32
N GLN A 323 13.01 41.39 -0.28
CA GLN A 323 14.23 42.02 0.24
C GLN A 323 14.68 43.19 -0.65
N GLU A 324 15.30 44.22 -0.07
CA GLU A 324 15.63 45.48 -0.77
C GLU A 324 16.55 45.30 -1.98
N ASN A 325 17.49 44.35 -1.95
CA ASN A 325 18.37 44.02 -3.07
C ASN A 325 17.59 43.54 -4.31
N TYR A 326 16.51 42.77 -4.13
CA TYR A 326 15.65 42.34 -5.23
C TYR A 326 14.77 43.49 -5.73
N LEU A 327 14.37 44.41 -4.84
CA LEU A 327 13.63 45.62 -5.23
C LEU A 327 14.50 46.55 -6.07
N GLU A 328 15.78 46.72 -5.72
CA GLU A 328 16.73 47.52 -6.52
C GLU A 328 16.94 46.91 -7.91
N MET A 329 17.18 45.60 -7.99
CA MET A 329 17.27 44.89 -9.27
C MET A 329 15.97 45.01 -10.09
N SER A 330 14.81 44.91 -9.44
CA SER A 330 13.51 45.08 -10.08
C SER A 330 13.32 46.48 -10.66
N ARG A 331 13.67 47.53 -9.89
CA ARG A 331 13.62 48.92 -10.37
C ARG A 331 14.51 49.11 -11.61
N GLY A 332 15.69 48.51 -11.64
CA GLY A 332 16.59 48.55 -12.81
C GLY A 332 15.98 47.89 -14.05
N LEU A 333 15.33 46.73 -13.91
CA LEU A 333 14.68 46.04 -15.02
C LEU A 333 13.48 46.84 -15.59
N LEU A 334 12.71 47.48 -14.71
CA LEU A 334 11.51 48.26 -15.06
C LEU A 334 11.80 49.56 -15.82
N GLN A 335 13.04 50.06 -15.81
CA GLN A 335 13.38 51.31 -16.51
C GLN A 335 13.21 51.22 -18.03
N ASN A 336 13.47 50.05 -18.61
CA ASN A 336 13.54 49.87 -20.06
C ASN A 336 12.52 48.84 -20.60
N ASN A 337 11.70 48.25 -19.73
CA ASN A 337 10.82 47.15 -20.10
C ASN A 337 9.46 47.28 -19.42
N ASP A 338 8.44 46.75 -20.09
CA ASP A 338 7.09 46.67 -19.54
C ASP A 338 7.05 45.69 -18.33
N PRO A 339 6.42 46.08 -17.20
CA PRO A 339 6.33 45.23 -16.00
C PRO A 339 5.69 43.87 -16.25
N GLU A 340 4.67 43.79 -17.11
CA GLU A 340 3.96 42.55 -17.42
C GLU A 340 4.86 41.60 -18.21
N ASN A 341 5.60 42.13 -19.19
CA ASN A 341 6.57 41.35 -19.97
C ASN A 341 7.72 40.81 -19.10
N ILE A 342 8.25 41.60 -18.16
CA ILE A 342 9.29 41.13 -17.23
C ILE A 342 8.75 40.01 -16.34
N LEU A 343 7.55 40.19 -15.78
CA LEU A 343 6.94 39.18 -14.92
C LEU A 343 6.66 37.89 -15.70
N ALA A 344 6.16 38.00 -16.94
CA ALA A 344 5.94 36.87 -17.82
C ALA A 344 7.26 36.15 -18.15
N ALA A 345 8.32 36.89 -18.47
CA ALA A 345 9.64 36.33 -18.75
C ALA A 345 10.25 35.63 -17.53
N LEU A 346 10.08 36.20 -16.33
CA LEU A 346 10.53 35.59 -15.09
C LEU A 346 9.74 34.31 -14.79
N LEU A 347 8.40 34.35 -14.92
CA LEU A 347 7.55 33.18 -14.73
C LEU A 347 7.89 32.07 -15.73
N GLN A 348 8.16 32.43 -16.98
CA GLN A 348 8.62 31.50 -17.99
C GLN A 348 9.98 30.91 -17.60
N HIS A 349 10.98 31.75 -17.32
CA HIS A 349 12.32 31.27 -16.96
C HIS A 349 12.32 30.37 -15.73
N SER A 350 11.53 30.68 -14.70
CA SER A 350 11.50 29.94 -13.44
C SER A 350 10.63 28.69 -13.47
N PHE A 351 9.57 28.63 -14.29
CA PHE A 351 8.56 27.57 -14.22
C PHE A 351 8.24 26.92 -15.58
N GLN A 352 8.99 27.21 -16.64
CA GLN A 352 8.75 26.63 -17.96
C GLN A 352 8.74 25.11 -17.92
N ASP A 353 9.68 24.46 -17.22
CA ASP A 353 9.75 23.01 -17.13
C ASP A 353 8.61 22.42 -16.28
N GLU A 354 8.23 23.10 -15.18
CA GLU A 354 7.12 22.65 -14.32
C GLU A 354 5.73 22.80 -14.97
N LEU A 355 5.59 23.77 -15.87
CA LEU A 355 4.35 24.10 -16.57
C LEU A 355 4.28 23.55 -17.99
N ASP A 356 5.33 22.87 -18.45
CA ASP A 356 5.36 22.26 -19.77
C ASP A 356 4.36 21.10 -19.84
N VAL A 357 3.35 21.27 -20.69
CA VAL A 357 2.34 20.26 -20.97
C VAL A 357 2.98 19.03 -21.65
N GLY A 358 4.04 19.24 -22.43
CA GLY A 358 4.77 18.19 -23.14
C GLY A 358 5.50 17.20 -22.24
N SER A 359 5.81 17.60 -21.00
CA SER A 359 6.39 16.72 -19.98
C SER A 359 5.44 15.61 -19.50
N TYR A 360 4.13 15.78 -19.70
CA TYR A 360 3.09 14.82 -19.35
C TYR A 360 2.61 14.07 -20.58
N THR A 361 2.71 12.74 -20.55
CA THR A 361 2.09 11.92 -21.59
C THR A 361 0.57 12.02 -21.44
N GLU A 362 -0.17 12.23 -22.54
CA GLU A 362 -1.61 12.03 -22.50
C GLU A 362 -1.89 10.55 -22.22
N ILE A 363 -2.22 10.23 -20.97
CA ILE A 363 -2.93 9.01 -20.64
C ILE A 363 -4.22 9.08 -21.46
N ALA A 364 -4.29 8.29 -22.53
CA ALA A 364 -5.56 7.99 -23.15
C ALA A 364 -6.45 7.58 -21.98
N ASP A 365 -7.57 8.28 -21.77
CA ASP A 365 -8.60 7.72 -20.91
C ASP A 365 -8.65 6.26 -21.31
N VAL A 366 -8.43 5.36 -20.35
CA VAL A 366 -8.84 4.00 -20.57
C VAL A 366 -10.33 4.19 -20.76
N VAL A 367 -10.72 4.39 -22.02
CA VAL A 367 -11.97 3.98 -22.57
C VAL A 367 -11.85 2.51 -22.30
N VAL A 368 -12.19 2.16 -21.06
CA VAL A 368 -12.92 0.98 -20.73
C VAL A 368 -13.84 0.94 -21.91
N ASP A 369 -13.63 -0.07 -22.74
CA ASP A 369 -14.69 -0.50 -23.58
C ASP A 369 -15.82 -0.79 -22.59
N THR A 370 -16.60 0.25 -22.31
CA THR A 370 -17.87 0.21 -21.62
C THR A 370 -18.83 -0.60 -22.48
N LYS A 371 -18.43 -0.93 -23.73
CA LYS A 371 -18.99 -1.96 -24.59
C LYS A 371 -18.33 -3.33 -24.45
N GLY A 372 -17.61 -3.61 -23.35
CA GLY A 372 -17.46 -4.95 -22.79
C GLY A 372 -18.83 -5.47 -22.34
N LYS A 373 -19.76 -5.57 -23.29
CA LYS A 373 -21.14 -5.97 -23.15
C LYS A 373 -21.11 -7.46 -22.85
N THR A 374 -21.41 -7.80 -21.61
CA THR A 374 -21.55 -9.20 -21.21
C THR A 374 -22.97 -9.62 -21.51
N ARG A 375 -23.14 -10.54 -22.46
CA ARG A 375 -24.41 -11.19 -22.73
C ARG A 375 -24.65 -12.26 -21.67
N LEU A 376 -25.75 -12.10 -20.94
CA LEU A 376 -26.21 -13.03 -19.92
C LEU A 376 -27.34 -13.89 -20.48
N PHE A 377 -27.34 -15.15 -20.11
CA PHE A 377 -28.39 -16.12 -20.36
C PHE A 377 -29.31 -16.19 -19.16
N VAL A 378 -30.61 -16.06 -19.40
CA VAL A 378 -31.68 -16.15 -18.40
C VAL A 378 -32.48 -17.42 -18.69
N THR A 379 -32.68 -18.25 -17.66
CA THR A 379 -33.28 -19.59 -17.84
C THR A 379 -34.77 -19.56 -18.19
N GLN A 380 -35.47 -18.44 -17.97
CA GLN A 380 -36.91 -18.29 -18.26
C GLN A 380 -37.17 -17.56 -19.60
N GLY A 381 -38.23 -17.97 -20.30
CA GLY A 381 -38.72 -17.38 -21.54
C GLY A 381 -40.19 -16.95 -21.48
N LYS A 382 -40.80 -16.71 -22.64
CA LYS A 382 -42.21 -16.30 -22.76
C LYS A 382 -43.18 -17.33 -22.19
N LYS A 383 -42.89 -18.64 -22.37
CA LYS A 383 -43.73 -19.73 -21.85
C LYS A 383 -43.71 -19.80 -20.31
N ASP A 384 -42.70 -19.23 -19.68
CA ASP A 384 -42.60 -19.09 -18.22
C ASP A 384 -43.20 -17.76 -17.72
N GLY A 385 -43.86 -16.99 -18.58
CA GLY A 385 -44.50 -15.71 -18.25
C GLY A 385 -43.54 -14.53 -18.11
N LEU A 386 -42.28 -14.66 -18.58
CA LEU A 386 -41.28 -13.59 -18.56
C LEU A 386 -41.56 -12.58 -19.68
N THR A 387 -41.54 -11.29 -19.32
CA THR A 387 -41.65 -10.18 -20.28
C THR A 387 -40.44 -9.27 -20.16
N PRO A 388 -40.09 -8.49 -21.21
CA PRO A 388 -38.98 -7.54 -21.14
C PRO A 388 -39.11 -6.58 -19.95
N LYS A 389 -40.33 -6.09 -19.67
CA LYS A 389 -40.61 -5.21 -18.53
C LYS A 389 -40.31 -5.88 -17.18
N LYS A 390 -40.71 -7.14 -17.00
CA LYS A 390 -40.44 -7.91 -15.76
C LYS A 390 -38.94 -8.14 -15.58
N LEU A 391 -38.21 -8.49 -16.65
CA LEU A 391 -36.77 -8.71 -16.58
C LEU A 391 -36.01 -7.42 -16.25
N VAL A 392 -36.39 -6.29 -16.85
CA VAL A 392 -35.83 -4.97 -16.52
C VAL A 392 -36.08 -4.59 -15.06
N SER A 393 -37.31 -4.75 -14.59
CA SER A 393 -37.67 -4.46 -13.19
C SER A 393 -36.85 -5.32 -12.22
N PHE A 394 -36.63 -6.59 -12.55
CA PHE A 394 -35.84 -7.50 -11.75
C PHE A 394 -34.35 -7.09 -11.68
N ILE A 395 -33.76 -6.73 -12.82
CA ILE A 395 -32.36 -6.27 -12.88
C ILE A 395 -32.19 -4.96 -12.10
N LYS A 396 -33.17 -4.05 -12.20
CA LYS A 396 -33.19 -2.81 -11.41
C LYS A 396 -33.17 -3.06 -9.91
N ASP A 397 -34.06 -3.93 -9.43
CA ASP A 397 -34.18 -4.27 -8.01
C ASP A 397 -32.87 -4.88 -7.45
N LYS A 398 -32.15 -5.67 -8.25
CA LYS A 398 -30.92 -6.36 -7.81
C LYS A 398 -29.62 -5.60 -8.05
N CYS A 399 -29.57 -4.70 -9.03
CA CYS A 399 -28.34 -3.99 -9.40
C CYS A 399 -28.40 -2.47 -9.13
N GLY A 400 -29.56 -1.90 -8.77
CA GLY A 400 -29.69 -0.47 -8.50
C GLY A 400 -29.39 0.44 -9.70
N MET A 401 -29.59 -0.06 -10.93
CA MET A 401 -29.13 0.61 -12.16
C MET A 401 -30.27 1.29 -12.95
N PRO A 402 -30.02 2.41 -13.67
CA PRO A 402 -31.00 3.04 -14.54
C PRO A 402 -31.25 2.25 -15.83
N ASN A 403 -32.44 2.41 -16.43
CA ASN A 403 -32.83 1.73 -17.69
C ASN A 403 -31.85 1.94 -18.84
N SER A 404 -31.22 3.12 -18.91
CA SER A 404 -30.30 3.52 -19.98
C SER A 404 -29.03 2.67 -20.05
N ARG A 405 -28.70 1.92 -19.00
CA ARG A 405 -27.54 1.02 -18.95
C ARG A 405 -27.87 -0.43 -19.30
N ILE A 406 -29.14 -0.79 -19.45
CA ILE A 406 -29.53 -2.14 -19.87
C ILE A 406 -29.47 -2.17 -21.40
N GLY A 407 -28.61 -3.01 -21.95
CA GLY A 407 -28.48 -3.22 -23.38
C GLY A 407 -29.60 -4.10 -23.96
N ASP A 408 -29.31 -4.75 -25.09
CA ASP A 408 -30.30 -5.56 -25.81
C ASP A 408 -30.91 -6.67 -24.95
N ILE A 409 -32.24 -6.81 -25.02
CA ILE A 409 -33.04 -7.81 -24.32
C ILE A 409 -33.79 -8.66 -25.35
N GLN A 410 -33.50 -9.95 -25.37
CA GLN A 410 -34.15 -10.92 -26.26
C GLN A 410 -34.90 -11.94 -25.40
N VAL A 411 -36.22 -11.88 -25.40
CA VAL A 411 -37.07 -12.85 -24.70
C VAL A 411 -37.58 -13.87 -25.72
N LEU A 412 -37.09 -15.11 -25.65
CA LEU A 412 -37.51 -16.23 -26.51
C LEU A 412 -38.50 -17.12 -25.76
N ASP A 413 -39.07 -18.11 -26.42
CA ASP A 413 -40.14 -18.93 -25.84
C ASP A 413 -39.73 -19.70 -24.59
N LYS A 414 -38.50 -20.23 -24.56
CA LYS A 414 -37.98 -21.10 -23.48
C LYS A 414 -36.88 -20.47 -22.62
N PHE A 415 -36.27 -19.37 -23.07
CA PHE A 415 -35.15 -18.72 -22.38
C PHE A 415 -35.00 -17.28 -22.86
N SER A 416 -34.18 -16.48 -22.20
CA SER A 416 -33.96 -15.08 -22.58
C SER A 416 -32.49 -14.68 -22.50
N PHE A 417 -32.15 -13.57 -23.15
CA PHE A 417 -30.85 -12.93 -23.04
C PHE A 417 -30.99 -11.48 -22.66
N VAL A 418 -30.02 -11.00 -21.89
CA VAL A 418 -29.84 -9.57 -21.62
C VAL A 418 -28.38 -9.21 -21.73
N THR A 419 -28.10 -8.04 -22.28
CA THR A 419 -26.74 -7.53 -22.42
C THR A 419 -26.52 -6.40 -21.43
N LEU A 420 -25.52 -6.52 -20.56
CA LEU A 420 -25.19 -5.50 -19.56
C LEU A 420 -23.72 -5.09 -19.69
N PRO A 421 -23.35 -3.87 -19.24
CA PRO A 421 -21.96 -3.53 -19.00
C PRO A 421 -21.31 -4.57 -18.09
N PHE A 422 -20.04 -4.88 -18.33
CA PHE A 422 -19.30 -5.93 -17.61
C PHE A 422 -19.44 -5.83 -16.08
N HIS A 423 -19.32 -4.61 -15.54
CA HIS A 423 -19.43 -4.36 -14.10
C HIS A 423 -20.81 -4.77 -13.53
N ASP A 424 -21.89 -4.32 -14.18
CA ASP A 424 -23.27 -4.61 -13.78
C ASP A 424 -23.59 -6.11 -13.94
N ALA A 425 -23.05 -6.74 -14.99
CA ALA A 425 -23.19 -8.17 -15.24
C ALA A 425 -22.55 -9.02 -14.13
N GLU A 426 -21.36 -8.64 -13.64
CA GLU A 426 -20.68 -9.34 -12.54
C GLU A 426 -21.42 -9.16 -11.20
N ILE A 427 -21.98 -7.98 -10.93
CA ILE A 427 -22.85 -7.74 -9.76
C ILE A 427 -24.05 -8.67 -9.82
N LEU A 428 -24.75 -8.72 -10.96
CA LEU A 428 -25.94 -9.56 -11.13
C LEU A 428 -25.60 -11.06 -10.96
N LEU A 429 -24.50 -11.53 -11.57
CA LEU A 429 -24.06 -12.93 -11.47
C LEU A 429 -23.66 -13.32 -10.03
N SER A 430 -23.13 -12.39 -9.24
CA SER A 430 -22.73 -12.67 -7.85
C SER A 430 -23.91 -13.07 -6.96
N HIS A 431 -25.12 -12.56 -7.25
CA HIS A 431 -26.35 -12.89 -6.52
C HIS A 431 -26.80 -14.35 -6.74
N PHE A 432 -26.40 -15.00 -7.84
CA PHE A 432 -26.84 -16.35 -8.20
C PHE A 432 -25.79 -17.45 -7.96
N LYS A 433 -24.54 -17.09 -7.61
CA LYS A 433 -23.46 -18.07 -7.34
C LYS A 433 -23.64 -18.92 -6.08
N LYS A 434 -24.57 -18.58 -5.18
CA LYS A 434 -24.76 -19.25 -3.87
C LYS A 434 -26.07 -20.02 -3.67
N ARG A 435 -26.94 -20.12 -4.68
CA ARG A 435 -28.21 -20.88 -4.52
C ARG A 435 -27.98 -22.39 -4.64
N LYS A 436 -28.34 -23.15 -3.59
CA LYS A 436 -28.58 -24.60 -3.65
C LYS A 436 -30.07 -24.82 -3.97
N GLY A 437 -30.39 -25.17 -5.22
CA GLY A 437 -31.75 -25.33 -5.75
C GLY A 437 -31.73 -25.49 -7.28
N PRO A 438 -32.87 -25.64 -7.97
CA PRO A 438 -32.90 -25.76 -9.44
C PRO A 438 -32.17 -24.55 -10.04
N GLY A 439 -31.38 -24.81 -11.10
CA GLY A 439 -30.19 -24.06 -11.51
C GLY A 439 -30.29 -22.51 -11.52
N PRO A 440 -29.13 -21.83 -11.57
CA PRO A 440 -29.06 -20.37 -11.47
C PRO A 440 -29.92 -19.67 -12.54
N PHE A 441 -30.77 -18.74 -12.10
CA PHE A 441 -31.70 -17.96 -12.93
C PHE A 441 -31.00 -17.18 -14.05
N ILE A 442 -29.76 -16.70 -13.80
CA ILE A 442 -28.94 -15.95 -14.76
C ILE A 442 -27.49 -16.48 -14.76
N THR A 443 -26.94 -16.72 -15.95
CA THR A 443 -25.55 -17.17 -16.16
C THR A 443 -24.90 -16.42 -17.33
N LYS A 444 -23.59 -16.61 -17.57
CA LYS A 444 -22.94 -16.07 -18.78
C LYS A 444 -23.40 -16.85 -20.01
N ALA A 445 -23.79 -16.15 -21.07
CA ALA A 445 -24.12 -16.80 -22.34
C ALA A 445 -22.85 -17.46 -22.92
N LYS A 446 -22.98 -18.69 -23.44
CA LYS A 446 -21.88 -19.35 -24.17
C LYS A 446 -21.55 -18.54 -25.42
N LYS A 447 -20.26 -18.33 -25.72
CA LYS A 447 -19.82 -17.65 -26.95
C LYS A 447 -20.33 -18.44 -28.16
N ARG A 448 -20.90 -17.75 -29.15
CA ARG A 448 -21.23 -18.36 -30.46
C ARG A 448 -19.91 -18.79 -31.11
N SER A 449 -19.78 -20.07 -31.46
CA SER A 449 -18.78 -20.47 -32.45
C SER A 449 -19.17 -19.84 -33.79
N PRO A 450 -18.26 -19.14 -34.49
CA PRO A 450 -18.55 -18.67 -35.84
C PRO A 450 -18.78 -19.89 -36.73
N ARG A 451 -19.91 -19.90 -37.44
CA ARG A 451 -20.18 -20.80 -38.55
C ARG A 451 -19.73 -20.13 -39.84
#